data_AF-A0A535M6R8-F1
#
_entry.id   AF-A0A535M6R8-F1
#
_cell.length_a   1.000
_cell.length_b   1.000
_cell.length_c   1.000
_cell.angle_alpha   90.00
_cell.angle_beta   90.00
_cell.angle_gamma   90.00
#
_symmetry.space_group_name_H-M   'P 1'
#
loop_
_entity.id
_entity.type
_entity.pdbx_description
1 polymer ?
#
loop_
_entity_poly.entity_id
_entity_poly.type
_entity_poly.pdbx_seq_one_letter_code
_entity_poly.pdbx_strand_id
1 'polypeptide(L)'
;MAIATAGKAPQPKGPDVPLEVVQSLLTRVIWQAVADLSTPGYRREAEQFFDSETFAEYCDILGWNVRRARDSLRNFVNRGGRISGNHLLPTDRSGQPLFPNTSNRRPARKQTLLPEIVLSQPAFG
;
A
#
# COMPACT_ATOMS: atom_id res chain seq x y z
N MET A 1 32.41 -56.47 -18.00
CA MET A 1 31.33 -55.85 -17.20
C MET A 1 31.93 -54.70 -16.41
N ALA A 2 31.50 -53.46 -16.67
CA ALA A 2 31.83 -52.30 -15.85
C ALA A 2 30.56 -51.45 -15.75
N ILE A 3 29.99 -51.37 -14.55
CA ILE A 3 28.85 -50.50 -14.25
C ILE A 3 29.39 -49.14 -13.82
N ALA A 4 29.21 -48.14 -14.68
CA ALA A 4 29.49 -46.76 -14.32
C ALA A 4 28.45 -46.29 -13.29
N THR A 5 28.91 -46.06 -12.06
CA THR A 5 28.13 -45.38 -11.03
C THR A 5 27.83 -43.95 -11.48
N ALA A 6 26.55 -43.68 -11.78
CA ALA A 6 26.05 -42.35 -12.08
C ALA A 6 26.28 -41.44 -10.88
N GLY A 7 27.17 -40.46 -11.04
CA GLY A 7 27.32 -39.36 -10.12
C GLY A 7 26.01 -38.61 -9.97
N LYS A 8 25.55 -38.47 -8.73
CA LYS A 8 24.40 -37.66 -8.32
C LYS A 8 24.58 -36.24 -8.87
N ALA A 9 23.75 -35.86 -9.85
CA ALA A 9 23.73 -34.50 -10.37
C ALA A 9 23.41 -33.51 -9.22
N PRO A 10 24.08 -32.36 -9.14
CA PRO A 10 23.69 -31.31 -8.20
C PRO A 10 22.30 -30.81 -8.59
N GLN A 11 21.33 -31.06 -7.70
CA GLN A 11 20.02 -30.40 -7.75
C GLN A 11 20.27 -28.89 -7.82
N PRO A 12 19.67 -28.15 -8.77
CA PRO A 12 19.72 -26.70 -8.72
C PRO A 12 19.02 -26.28 -7.42
N LYS A 13 19.80 -25.83 -6.44
CA LYS A 13 19.28 -25.07 -5.32
C LYS A 13 18.68 -23.83 -5.96
N GLY A 14 17.35 -23.78 -6.04
CA GLY A 14 16.63 -22.59 -6.48
C GLY A 14 17.12 -21.38 -5.66
N PRO A 15 17.00 -20.17 -6.19
CA PRO A 15 17.49 -18.99 -5.50
C PRO A 15 16.90 -18.96 -4.08
N ASP A 16 17.78 -19.00 -3.07
CA ASP A 16 17.42 -18.79 -1.67
C ASP A 16 16.89 -17.36 -1.55
N VAL A 17 15.56 -17.21 -1.62
CA VAL A 17 14.90 -15.91 -1.47
C VAL A 17 15.08 -15.48 -0.01
N PRO A 18 15.62 -14.29 0.28
CA PRO A 18 15.77 -13.82 1.65
C PRO A 18 14.41 -13.74 2.36
N LEU A 19 14.35 -14.17 3.62
CA LEU A 19 13.11 -14.11 4.43
C LEU A 19 12.51 -12.70 4.48
N GLU A 20 13.36 -11.68 4.56
CA GLU A 20 12.99 -10.25 4.52
C GLU A 20 12.16 -9.90 3.28
N VAL A 21 12.51 -10.48 2.11
CA VAL A 21 11.79 -10.26 0.85
C VAL A 21 10.43 -10.95 0.89
N VAL A 22 10.37 -12.17 1.41
CA VAL A 22 9.10 -12.91 1.59
C VAL A 22 8.18 -12.15 2.53
N GLN A 23 8.67 -11.71 3.69
CA GLN A 23 7.90 -10.95 4.67
C GLN A 23 7.40 -9.62 4.11
N SER A 24 8.23 -8.92 3.32
CA SER A 24 7.83 -7.69 2.63
C SER A 24 6.69 -7.93 1.64
N LEU A 25 6.76 -9.02 0.87
CA LEU A 25 5.71 -9.39 -0.08
C LEU A 25 4.42 -9.79 0.63
N LEU A 26 4.49 -10.63 1.66
CA LEU A 26 3.32 -11.05 2.44
C LEU A 26 2.63 -9.86 3.10
N THR A 27 3.42 -8.96 3.70
CA THR A 27 2.91 -7.72 4.29
C THR A 27 2.16 -6.90 3.23
N ARG A 28 2.70 -6.80 2.02
CA ARG A 28 2.07 -6.07 0.93
C ARG A 28 0.76 -6.72 0.44
N VAL A 29 0.74 -8.05 0.32
CA VAL A 29 -0.48 -8.81 -0.06
C VAL A 29 -1.58 -8.58 0.97
N ILE A 30 -1.24 -8.64 2.26
CA ILE A 30 -2.21 -8.39 3.33
C ILE A 30 -2.76 -6.97 3.23
N TRP A 31 -1.91 -5.95 3.08
CA TRP A 31 -2.38 -4.56 2.96
C TRP A 31 -3.25 -4.31 1.72
N GLN A 32 -2.96 -4.98 0.60
CA GLN A 32 -3.81 -4.93 -0.58
C GLN A 32 -5.21 -5.49 -0.26
N ALA A 33 -5.28 -6.66 0.38
CA ALA A 33 -6.55 -7.24 0.80
C ALA A 33 -7.31 -6.32 1.79
N VAL A 34 -6.61 -5.58 2.67
CA VAL A 34 -7.26 -4.60 3.55
C VAL A 34 -7.88 -3.47 2.73
N ALA A 35 -7.19 -2.96 1.70
CA ALA A 35 -7.72 -1.94 0.81
C ALA A 35 -8.94 -2.44 0.00
N ASP A 36 -8.93 -3.71 -0.38
CA ASP A 36 -10.00 -4.35 -1.14
C ASP A 36 -11.31 -4.48 -0.33
N LEU A 37 -11.25 -4.49 1.01
CA LEU A 37 -12.45 -4.46 1.88
C LEU A 37 -13.31 -3.21 1.69
N SER A 38 -12.70 -2.09 1.29
CA SER A 38 -13.39 -0.83 0.99
C SER A 38 -13.94 -0.78 -0.44
N THR A 39 -13.61 -1.76 -1.30
CA THR A 39 -14.02 -1.80 -2.70
C THR A 39 -15.13 -2.84 -2.90
N PRO A 40 -16.38 -2.44 -3.21
CA PRO A 40 -17.51 -3.37 -3.25
C PRO A 40 -17.33 -4.60 -4.14
N GLY A 41 -16.57 -4.45 -5.24
CA GLY A 41 -16.28 -5.55 -6.18
C GLY A 41 -15.33 -6.62 -5.64
N TYR A 42 -14.42 -6.26 -4.72
CA TYR A 42 -13.39 -7.17 -4.18
C TYR A 42 -13.63 -7.53 -2.71
N ARG A 43 -14.61 -6.88 -2.07
CA ARG A 43 -14.88 -7.02 -0.64
C ARG A 43 -15.09 -8.47 -0.21
N ARG A 44 -15.89 -9.23 -0.95
CA ARG A 44 -16.19 -10.63 -0.60
C ARG A 44 -14.94 -11.52 -0.65
N GLU A 45 -14.09 -11.31 -1.63
CA GLU A 45 -12.84 -12.06 -1.81
C GLU A 45 -11.83 -11.69 -0.71
N ALA A 46 -11.76 -10.41 -0.35
CA ALA A 46 -10.95 -9.94 0.76
C ALA A 46 -11.42 -10.52 2.11
N GLU A 47 -12.72 -10.53 2.38
CA GLU A 47 -13.30 -11.17 3.59
C GLU A 47 -12.95 -12.67 3.63
N GLN A 48 -13.11 -13.39 2.51
CA GLN A 48 -12.73 -14.81 2.41
C GLN A 48 -11.22 -15.04 2.64
N PHE A 49 -10.37 -14.16 2.12
CA PHE A 49 -8.93 -14.25 2.38
C PHE A 49 -8.61 -14.14 3.87
N PHE A 50 -9.21 -13.20 4.61
CA PHE A 50 -8.94 -13.03 6.04
C PHE A 50 -9.48 -14.17 6.92
N ASP A 51 -10.53 -14.86 6.47
CA ASP A 51 -11.06 -16.06 7.13
C ASP A 51 -10.29 -17.34 6.76
N SER A 52 -9.47 -17.32 5.70
CA SER A 52 -8.73 -18.47 5.22
C SER A 52 -7.59 -18.94 6.14
N GLU A 53 -7.15 -20.18 5.93
CA GLU A 53 -5.94 -20.74 6.52
C GLU A 53 -4.66 -20.06 5.98
N THR A 54 -4.65 -19.66 4.71
CA THR A 54 -3.53 -18.94 4.10
C THR A 54 -3.19 -17.64 4.83
N PHE A 55 -4.20 -16.89 5.28
CA PHE A 55 -3.94 -15.70 6.10
C PHE A 55 -3.29 -16.05 7.45
N ALA A 56 -3.64 -17.20 8.04
CA ALA A 56 -3.04 -17.66 9.28
C ALA A 56 -1.56 -18.05 9.07
N GLU A 57 -1.25 -18.75 7.98
CA GLU A 57 0.13 -19.06 7.58
C GLU A 57 0.95 -17.80 7.34
N TYR A 58 0.38 -16.79 6.69
CA TYR A 58 1.08 -15.52 6.44
C TYR A 58 1.38 -14.79 7.75
N CYS A 59 0.43 -14.80 8.69
CA CYS A 59 0.67 -14.23 10.01
C CYS A 59 1.77 -15.00 10.76
N ASP A 60 1.85 -16.33 10.65
CA ASP A 60 2.89 -17.12 11.28
C ASP A 60 4.29 -16.74 10.76
N ILE A 61 4.45 -16.64 9.43
CA ILE A 61 5.70 -16.22 8.78
C ILE A 61 6.10 -14.78 9.18
N LEU A 62 5.12 -13.92 9.42
CA LEU A 62 5.32 -12.53 9.87
C LEU A 62 5.49 -12.40 11.39
N GLY A 63 5.28 -13.47 12.16
CA GLY A 63 5.26 -13.43 13.64
C GLY A 63 4.08 -12.63 14.21
N TRP A 64 2.99 -12.49 13.45
CA TRP A 64 1.79 -11.76 13.85
C TRP A 64 0.80 -12.66 14.59
N ASN A 65 0.09 -12.10 15.56
CA ASN A 65 -0.99 -12.82 16.24
C ASN A 65 -2.26 -12.82 15.37
N VAL A 66 -2.58 -13.98 14.78
CA VAL A 66 -3.76 -14.19 13.91
C VAL A 66 -5.05 -13.71 14.55
N ARG A 67 -5.30 -14.07 15.82
CA ARG A 67 -6.55 -13.72 16.52
C ARG A 67 -6.69 -12.20 16.61
N ARG A 68 -5.63 -11.53 17.06
CA ARG A 68 -5.59 -10.07 17.16
C ARG A 68 -5.74 -9.38 15.80
N ALA A 69 -5.13 -9.93 14.75
CA ALA A 69 -5.22 -9.39 13.40
C ALA A 69 -6.66 -9.48 12.86
N ARG A 70 -7.31 -10.65 12.99
CA ARG A 70 -8.72 -10.85 12.61
C ARG A 70 -9.66 -9.93 13.37
N ASP A 71 -9.50 -9.81 14.69
CA ASP A 71 -10.33 -8.90 15.50
C ASP A 71 -10.18 -7.44 15.07
N SER A 72 -8.95 -7.01 14.77
CA SER A 72 -8.66 -5.66 14.30
C SER A 72 -9.31 -5.39 12.94
N LEU A 73 -9.24 -6.35 12.02
CA LEU A 73 -9.86 -6.27 10.69
C LEU A 73 -11.38 -6.22 10.78
N ARG A 74 -11.98 -7.08 11.62
CA ARG A 74 -13.43 -7.09 11.85
C ARG A 74 -13.90 -5.75 12.41
N ASN A 75 -13.16 -5.18 13.34
CA ASN A 75 -13.43 -3.85 13.88
C ASN A 75 -13.29 -2.74 12.81
N PHE A 76 -12.27 -2.83 11.95
CA PHE A 76 -12.08 -1.90 10.84
C PHE A 76 -13.27 -1.93 9.86
N VAL A 77 -13.71 -3.13 9.48
CA VAL A 77 -14.87 -3.33 8.61
C VAL A 77 -16.15 -2.79 9.25
N ASN A 78 -16.40 -3.10 10.53
CA ASN A 78 -17.58 -2.64 11.26
C ASN A 78 -17.64 -1.11 11.41
N ARG A 79 -16.49 -0.43 11.43
CA ARG A 79 -16.39 1.05 11.50
C ARG A 79 -16.53 1.73 10.13
N GLY A 80 -16.86 0.99 9.07
CA GLY A 80 -17.03 1.53 7.73
C GLY A 80 -15.71 1.79 7.00
N GLY A 81 -14.64 1.09 7.41
CA GLY A 81 -13.37 0.92 6.70
C GLY A 81 -13.00 2.02 5.69
N ARG A 82 -12.60 3.19 6.18
CA ARG A 82 -11.97 4.22 5.33
C ARG A 82 -10.46 4.16 5.53
N ILE A 83 -9.76 3.42 4.67
CA ILE A 83 -8.32 3.62 4.54
C ILE A 83 -8.14 4.97 3.84
N SER A 84 -7.68 5.98 4.57
CA SER A 84 -7.20 7.20 3.93
C SER A 84 -6.03 6.80 3.01
N GLY A 85 -6.12 7.10 1.72
CA GLY A 85 -5.13 6.72 0.69
C GLY A 85 -3.69 7.16 0.97
N ASN A 86 -3.46 7.97 2.02
CA ASN A 86 -2.13 8.33 2.49
C ASN A 86 -1.37 7.19 3.19
N HIS A 87 -2.04 6.12 3.63
CA HIS A 87 -1.38 5.00 4.34
C HIS A 87 -0.72 3.96 3.43
N LEU A 88 -0.98 4.00 2.12
CA LEU A 88 -0.39 3.07 1.14
C LEU A 88 0.93 3.59 0.53
N LEU A 89 1.32 4.81 0.89
CA LEU A 89 2.57 5.39 0.43
C LEU A 89 3.66 5.06 1.45
N PRO A 90 4.81 4.51 1.00
CA PRO A 90 5.93 4.28 1.89
C PRO A 90 6.28 5.62 2.54
N THR A 91 6.29 5.62 3.86
CA THR A 91 6.36 6.81 4.70
C THR A 91 7.78 6.92 5.25
N ASP A 92 8.35 8.11 5.23
CA ASP A 92 9.63 8.39 5.88
C ASP A 92 9.49 8.27 7.42
N ARG A 93 10.60 8.22 8.16
CA ARG A 93 10.64 8.24 9.64
C ARG A 93 9.84 9.38 10.28
N SER A 94 9.60 10.46 9.54
CA SER A 94 8.77 11.60 9.94
C SER A 94 7.26 11.39 9.76
N GLY A 95 6.80 10.25 9.24
CA GLY A 95 5.39 9.98 8.95
C GLY A 95 4.87 10.70 7.69
N GLN A 96 5.78 11.22 6.85
CA GLN A 96 5.46 11.86 5.56
C GLN A 96 5.55 10.85 4.40
N PRO A 97 4.58 10.83 3.46
CA PRO A 97 4.65 9.94 2.30
C PRO A 97 5.84 10.32 1.41
N LEU A 98 6.68 9.33 1.06
CA LEU A 98 7.90 9.49 0.25
C LEU A 98 7.61 10.00 -1.17
N PHE A 99 6.37 9.86 -1.64
CA PHE A 99 5.89 10.46 -2.87
C PHE A 99 4.79 11.47 -2.54
N PRO A 100 5.02 12.78 -2.74
CA PRO A 100 3.98 13.77 -2.51
C PRO A 100 2.83 13.52 -3.48
N ASN A 101 1.62 13.38 -2.96
CA ASN A 101 0.40 13.33 -3.75
C ASN A 101 0.25 14.67 -4.50
N THR A 102 0.61 14.69 -5.79
CA THR A 102 0.54 15.88 -6.65
C THR A 102 -0.89 16.28 -7.03
N SER A 103 -1.88 15.48 -6.64
CA SER A 103 -3.29 15.71 -6.98
C SER A 103 -3.94 16.88 -6.23
N ASN A 104 -3.20 17.56 -5.34
CA ASN A 104 -3.62 18.81 -4.69
C ASN A 104 -2.92 20.07 -5.22
N ARG A 105 -2.22 20.02 -6.36
CA ARG A 105 -1.82 21.24 -7.08
C ARG A 105 -3.05 21.89 -7.72
N ARG A 106 -3.84 22.62 -6.92
CA ARG A 106 -4.46 23.84 -7.46
C ARG A 106 -3.31 24.70 -7.98
N PRO A 107 -3.28 25.09 -9.26
CA PRO A 107 -2.31 26.10 -9.69
C PRO A 107 -2.60 27.35 -8.87
N ALA A 108 -1.57 27.83 -8.17
CA ALA A 108 -1.59 29.14 -7.54
C ALA A 108 -2.04 30.16 -8.60
N ARG A 109 -3.23 30.74 -8.39
CA ARG A 109 -3.72 31.89 -9.13
C ARG A 109 -2.74 33.03 -8.86
N LYS A 110 -1.67 33.09 -9.65
CA LYS A 110 -0.86 34.29 -9.79
C LYS A 110 -1.80 35.34 -10.34
N GLN A 111 -2.34 36.19 -9.46
CA GLN A 111 -2.90 37.47 -9.86
C GLN A 111 -1.76 38.24 -10.51
N THR A 112 -1.72 38.22 -11.84
CA THR A 112 -0.93 39.16 -12.63
C THR A 112 -1.51 40.55 -12.37
N LEU A 113 -0.96 41.25 -11.39
CA LEU A 113 -1.13 42.68 -11.20
C LEU A 113 -0.49 43.36 -12.42
N LEU A 114 -1.32 43.77 -13.37
CA LEU A 114 -0.93 44.72 -14.40
C LEU A 114 -0.64 46.07 -13.72
N PRO A 115 0.42 46.79 -14.09
CA PRO A 115 0.63 48.13 -13.56
C PRO A 115 -0.48 49.04 -14.07
N GLU A 116 -1.23 49.63 -13.14
CA GLU A 116 -2.23 50.65 -13.42
C GLU A 116 -1.54 51.85 -14.05
N ILE A 117 -1.77 52.02 -15.36
CA ILE A 117 -1.46 53.26 -16.06
C ILE A 117 -2.43 54.30 -15.53
N VAL A 118 -1.93 55.15 -14.65
CA VAL A 118 -2.53 56.42 -14.24
C VAL A 118 -2.66 57.30 -15.48
N LEU A 119 -3.88 57.63 -15.90
CA LEU A 119 -4.11 58.87 -16.62
C LEU A 119 -5.55 59.41 -16.48
N SER A 120 -5.62 60.51 -15.72
CA SER A 120 -6.59 61.61 -15.77
C SER A 120 -8.07 61.35 -15.44
N GLN A 121 -8.46 61.83 -14.26
CA GLN A 121 -9.73 62.55 -14.09
C GLN A 121 -9.61 63.93 -14.79
N PRO A 122 -10.72 64.62 -15.09
CA PRO A 122 -11.28 65.51 -14.08
C PRO A 122 -12.80 65.44 -13.94
N ALA A 123 -13.25 65.70 -12.71
CA ALA A 123 -14.61 66.05 -12.35
C ALA A 123 -14.98 67.44 -12.90
N PHE A 124 -16.25 67.64 -13.26
CA PHE A 124 -17.15 68.80 -13.00
C PHE A 124 -18.51 68.37 -13.64
N GLY A 125 -19.64 68.49 -12.96
CA GLY A 125 -20.32 69.76 -12.68
C GLY A 125 -21.36 69.97 -13.75
#